data_AF-A0A937D580-F1
#
_entry.id   AF-A0A937D580-F1
#
_cell.length_a   1.000
_cell.length_b   1.000
_cell.length_c   1.000
_cell.angle_alpha   90.00
_cell.angle_beta   90.00
_cell.angle_gamma   90.00
#
_symmetry.space_group_name_H-M   'P 1'
#
loop_
_entity.id
_entity.type
_entity.pdbx_description
1 polymer ?
#
loop_
_entity_poly.entity_id
_entity_poly.type
_entity_poly.pdbx_seq_one_letter_code
_entity_poly.pdbx_strand_id
1 'polypeptide(L)' 'MPDVQQELEYLAQADQHIAESEQRLASQIRVIEGMIQNGHTTALAEECLCHLQQDLEQWRVRRALILAQWWSQR' A
#
# COMPACT_ATOMS: atom_id res chain seq x y z
N MET A 1 9.75 9.91 -26.18
CA MET A 1 10.19 10.18 -24.80
C MET A 1 8.93 10.17 -23.96
N PRO A 2 8.77 9.24 -23.00
CA PRO A 2 7.70 9.38 -22.03
C PRO A 2 7.84 10.75 -21.38
N ASP A 3 6.70 11.40 -21.15
CA ASP A 3 6.67 12.73 -20.56
C ASP A 3 7.14 12.61 -19.11
N VAL A 4 8.27 13.24 -18.78
CA VAL A 4 8.84 13.24 -17.43
C VAL A 4 7.80 13.70 -16.40
N GLN A 5 6.89 14.58 -16.80
CA GLN A 5 5.81 15.05 -15.94
C GLN A 5 4.78 13.96 -15.63
N GLN A 6 4.48 13.10 -16.60
CA GLN A 6 3.58 11.95 -16.43
C GLN A 6 4.18 10.90 -15.49
N GLU A 7 5.50 10.64 -15.58
CA GLU A 7 6.18 9.71 -14.67
C GLU A 7 6.20 10.24 -13.23
N LEU A 8 6.38 11.55 -13.04
CA LEU A 8 6.29 12.19 -11.71
C LEU A 8 4.88 12.12 -11.12
N GLU A 9 3.84 12.31 -11.95
CA GLU A 9 2.44 12.16 -11.52
C GLU A 9 2.14 10.72 -11.08
N TYR A 10 2.62 9.72 -11.82
CA TYR A 10 2.47 8.31 -11.43
C TYR A 10 3.21 7.97 -10.14
N LEU A 11 4.40 8.54 -9.91
CA LEU A 11 5.11 8.38 -8.64
C LEU A 11 4.34 9.02 -7.48
N ALA A 12 3.82 10.24 -7.67
CA ALA A 12 3.04 10.92 -6.64
C ALA A 12 1.76 10.14 -6.27
N GLN A 13 1.06 9.58 -7.27
CA GLN A 13 -0.10 8.72 -7.05
C GLN A 13 0.27 7.44 -6.30
N ALA A 14 1.39 6.79 -6.67
CA ALA A 14 1.86 5.60 -5.97
C ALA A 14 2.21 5.92 -4.50
N ASP A 15 2.89 7.03 -4.24
CA ASP A 15 3.22 7.47 -2.88
C ASP A 15 1.97 7.77 -2.05
N GLN A 16 0.96 8.41 -2.64
CA GLN A 16 -0.31 8.66 -1.97
C GLN A 16 -1.03 7.34 -1.60
N HIS A 17 -1.15 6.41 -2.55
CA HIS A 17 -1.80 5.13 -2.30
C HIS A 17 -1.07 4.28 -1.26
N ILE A 18 0.27 4.36 -1.22
CA ILE A 18 1.09 3.73 -0.17
C ILE A 18 0.75 4.33 1.19
N ALA A 19 0.77 5.65 1.31
CA ALA A 19 0.50 6.34 2.58
C ALA A 19 -0.93 6.05 3.11
N GLU A 20 -1.93 6.11 2.23
CA GLU A 20 -3.32 5.80 2.57
C GLU A 20 -3.48 4.34 3.04
N SER A 21 -2.84 3.41 2.34
CA SER A 21 -2.86 1.98 2.67
C SER A 21 -2.16 1.69 3.99
N GLU A 22 -1.03 2.33 4.27
CA GLU A 22 -0.31 2.21 5.54
C GLU A 22 -1.15 2.74 6.72
N GLN A 23 -1.80 3.89 6.55
CA GLN A 23 -2.71 4.43 7.56
C GLN A 23 -3.90 3.48 7.81
N ARG A 24 -4.45 2.90 6.74
CA ARG A 24 -5.56 1.94 6.83
C ARG A 24 -5.15 0.67 7.55
N LEU A 25 -3.97 0.12 7.23
CA LEU A 25 -3.41 -1.06 7.91
C LEU A 25 -3.22 -0.80 9.40
N ALA A 26 -2.60 0.33 9.78
CA ALA A 26 -2.41 0.69 11.17
C ALA A 26 -3.75 0.79 11.93
N SER A 27 -4.79 1.30 11.26
CA SER A 27 -6.14 1.40 11.85
C SER A 27 -6.79 0.03 12.01
N GLN A 28 -6.69 -0.83 10.99
CA GLN A 28 -7.27 -2.17 11.00
C GLN A 28 -6.62 -3.06 12.06
N ILE A 29 -5.29 -2.95 12.26
CA ILE A 29 -4.56 -3.66 13.32
C ILE A 29 -5.14 -3.32 14.69
N ARG A 30 -5.32 -2.03 15.00
CA ARG A 30 -5.88 -1.59 16.30
C ARG A 30 -7.30 -2.13 16.52
N VAL A 31 -8.12 -2.19 15.47
CA VAL A 31 -9.47 -2.76 15.54
C VAL A 31 -9.39 -4.25 15.87
N ILE A 32 -8.51 -4.99 15.18
CA ILE A 32 -8.30 -6.43 15.42
C ILE A 32 -7.81 -6.68 16.85
N GLU A 33 -6.84 -5.90 17.33
CA GLU A 33 -6.35 -5.99 18.72
C GLU A 33 -7.50 -5.78 19.73
N GLY A 34 -8.36 -4.78 19.50
CA GLY A 34 -9.55 -4.57 20.31
C GLY A 34 -10.55 -5.73 20.22
N MET A 35 -10.73 -6.33 19.04
CA MET A 35 -11.58 -7.51 18.88
C MET A 35 -11.06 -8.72 19.67
N ILE A 36 -9.75 -8.98 19.61
CA ILE A 36 -9.09 -10.07 20.36
C ILE A 36 -9.30 -9.87 21.86
N GLN A 37 -9.08 -8.66 22.36
CA GLN A 37 -9.24 -8.34 23.79
C GLN A 37 -10.67 -8.58 24.29
N ASN A 38 -11.66 -8.39 23.42
CA ASN A 38 -13.07 -8.61 23.74
C ASN A 38 -13.56 -10.05 23.44
N GLY A 39 -12.65 -10.96 23.04
CA GLY A 39 -12.99 -12.35 22.75
C GLY A 39 -13.78 -12.56 21.46
N HIS A 40 -13.74 -11.59 20.53
CA HIS A 40 -14.36 -11.73 19.23
C HIS A 40 -13.51 -12.57 18.28
N THR A 41 -14.16 -13.29 17.37
CA THR A 41 -13.48 -13.99 16.26
C THR A 41 -12.89 -12.98 15.28
N THR A 42 -11.59 -13.10 15.00
CA THR A 42 -10.84 -12.18 14.12
C THR A 42 -10.46 -12.75 12.76
N ALA A 43 -10.80 -14.01 12.46
CA ALA A 43 -10.36 -14.70 11.23
C ALA A 43 -10.63 -13.90 9.93
N LEU A 44 -11.84 -13.35 9.77
CA LEU A 44 -12.18 -12.52 8.60
C LEU A 44 -11.45 -11.17 8.60
N ALA A 45 -11.22 -10.60 9.79
CA ALA A 45 -10.51 -9.33 9.90
C ALA A 45 -9.01 -9.50 9.58
N GLU A 46 -8.41 -10.61 9.98
CA GLU A 46 -7.04 -11.00 9.65
C GLU A 46 -6.89 -11.31 8.15
N GLU A 47 -7.86 -11.98 7.53
CA GLU A 47 -7.90 -12.18 6.08
C GLU A 47 -7.97 -10.85 5.33
N CYS A 48 -8.85 -9.94 5.74
CA CYS A 48 -8.89 -8.57 5.20
C CYS A 48 -7.57 -7.83 5.38
N LEU A 49 -6.91 -7.99 6.53
CA LEU A 49 -5.60 -7.39 6.78
C LEU A 49 -4.54 -7.93 5.82
N CYS A 50 -4.55 -9.24 5.55
CA CYS A 50 -3.65 -9.88 4.60
C CYS A 50 -3.82 -9.31 3.18
N HIS A 51 -5.06 -9.16 2.71
CA HIS A 51 -5.33 -8.55 1.40
C HIS A 51 -4.83 -7.10 1.32
N LEU A 52 -5.07 -6.30 2.35
CA LEU A 52 -4.57 -4.92 2.40
C LEU A 52 -3.03 -4.85 2.38
N GLN A 53 -2.35 -5.79 3.02
CA GLN A 53 -0.88 -5.89 2.97
C GLN A 53 -0.39 -6.26 1.56
N GLN A 54 -1.07 -7.19 0.88
CA GLN A 54 -0.75 -7.57 -0.48
C GLN A 54 -0.94 -6.42 -1.47
N ASP A 55 -2.00 -5.64 -1.31
CA ASP A 55 -2.25 -4.46 -2.15
C ASP A 55 -1.17 -3.39 -1.93
N LEU A 56 -0.78 -3.14 -0.67
CA LEU A 56 0.33 -2.22 -0.35
C LEU A 56 1.63 -2.66 -1.02
N GLU A 57 1.94 -3.96 -0.98
CA GLU A 57 3.15 -4.49 -1.61
C GLU A 57 3.13 -4.29 -3.13
N GLN A 58 1.98 -4.49 -3.78
CA GLN A 58 1.82 -4.21 -5.20
C GLN A 58 2.10 -2.74 -5.54
N TRP A 59 1.64 -1.80 -4.70
CA TRP A 59 1.94 -0.37 -4.89
C TRP A 59 3.43 -0.05 -4.73
N ARG A 60 4.09 -0.67 -3.75
CA ARG A 60 5.55 -0.53 -3.55
C ARG A 60 6.34 -1.06 -4.75
N VAL A 61 5.93 -2.20 -5.30
CA VAL A 61 6.51 -2.76 -6.52
C VAL A 61 6.30 -1.82 -7.71
N ARG A 62 5.09 -1.30 -7.92
CA ARG A 62 4.81 -0.33 -9.00
C ARG A 62 5.69 0.91 -8.90
N ARG A 63 5.83 1.48 -7.69
CA ARG A 63 6.73 2.62 -7.44
C ARG A 63 8.18 2.29 -7.80
N ALA A 64 8.67 1.12 -7.38
CA ALA A 64 10.02 0.67 -7.69
C ALA A 64 10.26 0.51 -9.20
N LEU A 65 9.27 -0.01 -9.94
CA LEU A 65 9.34 -0.14 -11.39
C LEU A 65 9.37 1.21 -12.10
N ILE A 66 8.56 2.17 -11.69
CA ILE A 66 8.57 3.54 -12.27
C ILE A 66 9.94 4.18 -12.04
N LEU A 67 10.48 4.08 -10.82
CA LEU A 67 11.82 4.57 -10.53
C LEU A 67 12.88 3.87 -11.41
N ALA A 68 12.85 2.54 -11.50
CA ALA A 68 13.81 1.78 -12.30
C ALA A 68 13.77 2.15 -13.79
N GLN A 69 12.56 2.34 -14.35
CA GLN A 69 12.40 2.85 -15.72
C GLN A 69 13.02 4.24 -15.88
N TRP A 70 12.84 5.13 -14.90
CA TRP A 70 13.39 6.48 -14.93
C TRP A 70 14.93 6.49 -14.92
N TRP A 71 15.56 5.63 -14.10
CA TRP A 71 17.01 5.48 -14.07
C TRP A 71 17.58 4.87 -15.36
N SER A 72 16.81 4.07 -16.09
CA SER A 72 17.25 3.45 -17.35
C SER A 72 17.22 4.38 -18.57
N GLN A 73 16.50 5.50 -18.47
CA GLN A 73 16.34 6.49 -19.54
C GLN A 73 17.26 7.72 -19.41
N ARG A 74 18.16 7.72 -18.42
CA ARG A 74 19.08 8.82 -18.10
C ARG A 74 20.51 8.44 -18.43
#